data_AF-A0A7Y6BSK8-F1
#
_entry.id   AF-A0A7Y6BSK8-F1
#
_cell.length_a   1.000
_cell.length_b   1.000
_cell.length_c   1.000
_cell.angle_alpha   90.00
_cell.angle_beta   90.00
_cell.angle_gamma   90.00
#
_symmetry.space_group_name_H-M   'P 1'
#
loop_
_entity.id
_entity.type
_entity.pdbx_description
1 polymer ?
#
loop_
_entity_poly.entity_id
_entity_poly.type
_entity_poly.pdbx_seq_one_letter_code
_entity_poly.pdbx_strand_id
1 'polypeptide(L)'
;MNKSKLGDKFFIKSGILLCMLVLYFPLCIGISMLLIQVINKIDPGAFYRYATENKYSEDVFFSIEIDAKTGVGDTITATFEIMEKELPDNAQAIFHELLKDEPLFLSQLEDNKAYMNYLVDSSLTVEELTAYMKSISNLSNEILNGSFYFSAVIILLILYIFLRFRIELYWLAGTLYVFSILDGFTSGIFSSVFYNPMRLASKMMGQVYTLDQYNMYIGFLPKIKEAFLTFIIFDTIGQIYREKWEKRRSERLTEIYYSLGLVLNMMRALKTANRNFPFIKISKVNIDLHYLCKYASKNRKDLALKEVRELTLIFLREIESSSLLVEDVIIFLEKLQTELNESDNFRSNLMYLGSSK
;
A
#
# COMPACT_ATOMS: atom_id res chain seq x y z
N MET A 1 16.19 -21.28 27.76
CA MET A 1 16.34 -19.89 27.28
C MET A 1 17.03 -19.92 25.92
N ASN A 2 16.29 -19.67 24.83
CA ASN A 2 16.69 -20.00 23.46
C ASN A 2 17.29 -18.76 22.76
N LYS A 3 18.52 -18.37 23.13
CA LYS A 3 19.15 -17.12 22.66
C LYS A 3 19.61 -17.16 21.19
N SER A 4 19.90 -18.32 20.60
CA SER A 4 20.40 -18.39 19.21
C SER A 4 19.32 -18.11 18.16
N LYS A 5 18.13 -18.70 18.29
CA LYS A 5 17.03 -18.52 17.33
C LYS A 5 16.47 -17.09 17.25
N LEU A 6 16.66 -16.28 18.30
CA LEU A 6 16.21 -14.89 18.32
C LEU A 6 17.19 -13.98 17.55
N GLY A 7 18.50 -14.23 17.71
CA GLY A 7 19.56 -13.52 16.99
C GLY A 7 19.46 -13.75 15.49
N ASP A 8 19.31 -15.00 15.05
CA ASP A 8 19.26 -15.35 13.63
C ASP A 8 18.10 -14.66 12.90
N LYS A 9 16.91 -14.62 13.54
CA LYS A 9 15.74 -13.93 12.97
C LYS A 9 15.94 -12.42 12.88
N PHE A 10 16.62 -11.81 13.86
CA PHE A 10 16.91 -10.38 13.84
C PHE A 10 17.89 -10.04 12.71
N PHE A 11 18.99 -10.80 12.56
CA PHE A 11 19.95 -10.58 11.48
C PHE A 11 19.33 -10.75 10.09
N ILE A 12 18.49 -11.79 9.90
CA ILE A 12 17.76 -11.99 8.65
C ILE A 12 16.84 -10.80 8.36
N LYS A 13 16.08 -10.34 9.35
CA LYS A 13 15.16 -9.19 9.17
C LYS A 13 15.91 -7.90 8.84
N SER A 14 17.01 -7.63 9.54
CA SER A 14 17.85 -6.45 9.28
C SER A 14 18.51 -6.51 7.90
N GLY A 15 18.99 -7.69 7.48
CA GLY A 15 19.53 -7.88 6.13
C GLY A 15 18.50 -7.66 5.03
N ILE A 16 17.26 -8.12 5.25
CA ILE A 16 16.14 -7.90 4.32
C ILE A 16 15.79 -6.41 4.24
N LEU A 17 15.71 -5.70 5.36
CA LEU A 17 15.45 -4.26 5.40
C LEU A 17 16.52 -3.49 4.59
N LEU A 18 17.80 -3.85 4.78
CA LEU A 18 18.92 -3.24 4.06
C LEU A 18 18.86 -3.52 2.56
N CYS A 19 18.53 -4.76 2.16
CA CYS A 19 18.33 -5.08 0.74
C CYS A 19 17.18 -4.27 0.14
N MET A 20 16.06 -4.12 0.85
CA MET A 20 14.92 -3.34 0.37
C MET A 20 15.27 -1.85 0.25
N LEU A 21 16.11 -1.31 1.12
CA LEU A 21 16.61 0.06 1.02
C LEU A 21 17.50 0.25 -0.21
N VAL A 22 18.37 -0.72 -0.51
CA VAL A 22 19.20 -0.71 -1.73
C VAL A 22 18.34 -0.82 -2.99
N LEU A 23 17.27 -1.63 -2.95
CA LEU A 23 16.35 -1.81 -4.08
C LEU A 23 15.42 -0.63 -4.33
N TYR A 24 15.25 0.28 -3.36
CA TYR A 24 14.32 1.40 -3.47
C TYR A 24 14.64 2.36 -4.62
N PHE A 25 15.89 2.78 -4.75
CA PHE A 25 16.30 3.71 -5.81
C PHE A 25 16.18 3.11 -7.22
N PRO A 26 16.70 1.89 -7.49
CA PRO A 26 16.48 1.22 -8.77
C PRO A 26 15.00 1.03 -9.11
N LEU A 27 14.17 0.67 -8.12
CA LEU A 27 12.73 0.53 -8.32
C LEU A 27 12.08 1.86 -8.72
N CYS A 28 12.46 2.96 -8.04
CA CYS A 28 11.98 4.31 -8.37
C CYS A 28 12.31 4.71 -9.81
N ILE A 29 13.56 4.51 -10.22
CA ILE A 29 14.00 4.82 -11.59
C ILE A 29 13.21 3.99 -12.61
N GLY A 30 13.04 2.69 -12.36
CA GLY A 30 12.26 1.81 -13.22
C GLY A 30 10.79 2.25 -13.35
N ILE A 31 10.15 2.61 -12.23
CA ILE A 31 8.76 3.10 -12.22
C ILE A 31 8.65 4.43 -12.96
N SER A 32 9.57 5.36 -12.76
CA SER A 32 9.58 6.65 -13.45
C SER A 32 9.64 6.48 -14.97
N MET A 33 10.56 5.65 -15.47
CA MET A 33 10.67 5.35 -16.90
C MET A 33 9.40 4.72 -17.45
N LEU A 34 8.81 3.76 -16.72
CA LEU A 34 7.55 3.12 -17.12
C LEU A 34 6.39 4.10 -17.15
N LEU A 35 6.27 4.99 -16.17
CA LEU A 35 5.22 6.01 -16.13
C LEU A 35 5.31 6.95 -17.34
N ILE A 36 6.50 7.45 -17.67
CA ILE A 36 6.72 8.30 -18.84
C ILE A 36 6.30 7.57 -20.12
N GLN A 37 6.72 6.31 -20.30
CA GLN A 37 6.36 5.50 -21.47
C GLN A 37 4.85 5.26 -21.56
N VAL A 38 4.19 4.95 -20.43
CA VAL A 38 2.75 4.72 -20.38
C VAL A 38 1.98 5.99 -20.70
N ILE A 39 2.38 7.14 -20.15
CA ILE A 39 1.74 8.43 -20.43
C ILE A 39 1.90 8.77 -21.92
N ASN A 40 3.11 8.71 -22.46
CA ASN A 40 3.36 8.99 -23.88
C ASN A 40 2.56 8.08 -24.83
N LYS A 41 2.31 6.83 -24.43
CA LYS A 41 1.56 5.88 -25.25
C LYS A 41 0.04 6.07 -25.17
N ILE A 42 -0.48 6.36 -23.99
CA ILE A 42 -1.93 6.48 -23.76
C ILE A 42 -2.42 7.86 -24.13
N ASP A 43 -1.67 8.89 -23.77
CA ASP A 43 -2.09 10.28 -23.85
C ASP A 43 -0.88 11.23 -23.92
N PRO A 44 -0.28 11.39 -25.11
CA PRO A 44 0.87 12.28 -25.29
C PRO A 44 0.55 13.75 -24.95
N GLY A 45 -0.74 14.14 -25.00
CA GLY A 45 -1.20 15.48 -24.65
C GLY A 45 -1.23 15.77 -23.14
N ALA A 46 -1.00 14.76 -22.29
CA ALA A 46 -1.05 14.92 -20.84
C ALA A 46 -0.03 15.93 -20.30
N PHE A 47 1.16 16.00 -20.90
CA PHE A 47 2.20 16.95 -20.46
C PHE A 47 1.86 18.39 -20.82
N TYR A 48 1.26 18.61 -21.99
CA TYR A 48 0.80 19.94 -22.40
C TYR A 48 -0.37 20.40 -21.54
N ARG A 49 -1.33 19.52 -21.23
CA ARG A 49 -2.41 19.85 -20.30
C ARG A 49 -1.90 20.13 -18.89
N TYR A 50 -0.91 19.37 -18.42
CA TYR A 50 -0.26 19.67 -17.15
C TYR A 50 0.37 21.08 -17.15
N ALA A 51 1.13 21.40 -18.20
CA ALA A 51 1.86 22.67 -18.28
C ALA A 51 1.00 23.90 -18.61
N THR A 52 -0.21 23.69 -19.13
CA THR A 52 -1.14 24.77 -19.52
C THR A 52 -2.39 24.82 -18.65
N GLU A 53 -2.37 24.20 -17.47
CA GLU A 53 -3.52 24.13 -16.55
C GLU A 53 -4.81 23.59 -17.22
N ASN A 54 -4.65 22.58 -18.08
CA ASN A 54 -5.66 21.91 -18.89
C ASN A 54 -6.28 22.75 -20.01
N LYS A 55 -5.67 23.89 -20.40
CA LYS A 55 -6.15 24.69 -21.53
C LYS A 55 -5.89 24.02 -22.88
N TYR A 56 -4.72 23.40 -23.07
CA TYR A 56 -4.29 22.88 -24.36
C TYR A 56 -3.80 21.43 -24.29
N SER A 57 -4.15 20.63 -25.31
CA SER A 57 -3.71 19.24 -25.46
C SER A 57 -2.48 19.06 -26.33
N GLU A 58 -1.97 20.14 -26.91
CA GLU A 58 -0.86 20.18 -27.85
C GLU A 58 0.09 21.31 -27.48
N ASP A 59 1.28 21.31 -28.06
CA ASP A 59 2.26 22.38 -27.84
C ASP A 59 1.84 23.65 -28.62
N VAL A 60 1.35 24.65 -27.88
CA VAL A 60 0.94 25.95 -28.43
C VAL A 60 2.03 27.01 -28.34
N PHE A 61 3.23 26.65 -27.88
CA PHE A 61 4.33 27.60 -27.71
C PHE A 61 5.53 27.26 -28.60
N PHE A 62 5.92 25.98 -28.68
CA PHE A 62 7.18 25.58 -29.33
C PHE A 62 7.01 24.41 -30.32
N SER A 63 5.80 24.22 -30.87
CA SER A 63 5.60 23.19 -31.90
C SER A 63 6.41 23.48 -33.18
N ILE A 64 6.70 22.42 -33.94
CA ILE A 64 7.43 22.50 -35.22
C ILE A 64 6.75 23.49 -36.18
N GLU A 65 5.42 23.57 -36.17
CA GLU A 65 4.67 24.49 -37.03
C GLU A 65 4.83 25.95 -36.60
N ILE A 66 4.93 26.20 -35.30
CA ILE A 66 5.16 27.54 -34.75
C ILE A 66 6.59 27.97 -35.04
N ASP A 67 7.55 27.09 -34.82
CA ASP A 67 8.96 27.34 -35.10
C ASP A 67 9.18 27.67 -36.58
N ALA A 68 8.61 26.88 -37.50
CA ALA A 68 8.70 27.15 -38.93
C ALA A 68 8.12 28.51 -39.35
N LYS A 69 7.15 29.06 -38.60
CA LYS A 69 6.52 30.36 -38.86
C LYS A 69 7.21 31.54 -38.19
N THR A 70 7.86 31.31 -37.06
CA THR A 70 8.32 32.37 -36.14
C THR A 70 9.83 32.38 -35.90
N GLY A 71 10.53 31.28 -36.18
CA GLY A 71 11.96 31.12 -35.90
C GLY A 71 12.29 31.12 -34.41
N VAL A 72 11.36 30.69 -33.53
CA VAL A 72 11.57 30.69 -32.07
C VAL A 72 12.72 29.75 -31.66
N GLY A 73 12.96 28.67 -32.40
CA GLY A 73 14.09 27.76 -32.22
C GLY A 73 15.44 28.43 -32.47
N ASP A 74 15.52 29.32 -33.47
CA ASP A 74 16.72 30.13 -33.73
C ASP A 74 16.94 31.13 -32.57
N THR A 75 15.87 31.72 -32.03
CA THR A 75 15.93 32.58 -30.84
C THR A 75 16.47 31.81 -29.63
N ILE A 76 16.00 30.57 -29.41
CA ILE A 76 16.53 29.71 -28.33
C ILE A 76 18.02 29.45 -28.55
N THR A 77 18.41 29.05 -29.76
CA THR A 77 19.81 28.72 -30.08
C THR A 77 20.73 29.92 -29.88
N ALA A 78 20.35 31.09 -30.39
CA ALA A 78 21.08 32.35 -30.17
C ALA A 78 21.19 32.71 -28.68
N THR A 79 20.13 32.46 -27.90
CA THR A 79 20.19 32.68 -26.44
C THR A 79 21.25 31.80 -25.77
N PHE A 80 21.35 30.52 -26.16
CA PHE A 80 22.38 29.62 -25.64
C PHE A 80 23.81 30.02 -26.03
N GLU A 81 23.99 30.56 -27.24
CA GLU A 81 25.27 31.12 -27.68
C GLU A 81 25.69 32.32 -26.80
N ILE A 82 24.75 33.23 -26.48
CA ILE A 82 25.00 34.37 -25.58
C ILE A 82 25.33 33.90 -24.16
N MET A 83 24.67 32.83 -23.69
CA MET A 83 24.90 32.24 -22.38
C MET A 83 26.21 31.43 -22.30
N GLU A 84 26.92 31.26 -23.42
CA GLU A 84 28.12 30.42 -23.54
C GLU A 84 27.87 28.97 -23.06
N LYS A 85 26.70 28.40 -23.40
CA LYS A 85 26.30 27.04 -23.00
C LYS A 85 25.95 26.18 -24.20
N GLU A 86 26.18 24.88 -24.05
CA GLU A 86 25.70 23.89 -25.02
C GLU A 86 24.18 23.75 -24.95
N LEU A 87 23.54 23.61 -26.13
CA LEU A 87 22.10 23.39 -26.23
C LEU A 87 21.76 21.96 -25.79
N PRO A 88 20.89 21.76 -24.77
CA PRO A 88 20.51 20.43 -24.32
C PRO A 88 19.60 19.68 -25.32
N ASP A 89 19.63 18.35 -25.28
CA ASP A 89 18.86 17.48 -26.20
C ASP A 89 17.35 17.37 -25.88
N ASN A 90 16.88 17.92 -24.76
CA ASN A 90 15.48 17.76 -24.33
C ASN A 90 14.89 19.07 -23.81
N ALA A 91 13.58 19.25 -24.04
CA ALA A 91 12.83 20.46 -23.69
C ALA A 91 12.90 20.80 -22.20
N GLN A 92 12.89 19.81 -21.31
CA GLN A 92 12.96 20.04 -19.86
C GLN A 92 14.28 20.73 -19.49
N ALA A 93 15.40 20.24 -20.02
CA ALA A 93 16.72 20.82 -19.78
C ALA A 93 16.91 22.17 -20.47
N ILE A 94 16.41 22.32 -21.70
CA ILE A 94 16.42 23.61 -22.43
C ILE A 94 15.72 24.67 -21.57
N PHE A 95 14.46 24.42 -21.18
CA PHE A 95 13.69 25.37 -20.40
C PHE A 95 14.28 25.61 -19.01
N HIS A 96 14.84 24.59 -18.36
CA HIS A 96 15.51 24.76 -17.07
C HIS A 96 16.69 25.73 -17.16
N GLU A 97 17.53 25.62 -18.21
CA GLU A 97 18.66 26.53 -18.38
C GLU A 97 18.23 27.94 -18.78
N LEU A 98 17.26 28.10 -19.68
CA LEU A 98 16.73 29.41 -20.07
C LEU A 98 16.11 30.15 -18.88
N LEU A 99 15.39 29.43 -18.00
CA LEU A 99 14.76 30.02 -16.82
C LEU A 99 15.75 30.42 -15.72
N LYS A 100 17.01 29.97 -15.75
CA LYS A 100 18.05 30.46 -14.81
C LYS A 100 18.37 31.93 -15.03
N ASP A 101 18.26 32.39 -16.27
CA ASP A 101 18.39 33.79 -16.66
C ASP A 101 17.14 34.22 -17.46
N GLU A 102 15.98 34.11 -16.79
CA GLU A 102 14.67 34.45 -17.36
C GLU A 102 14.65 35.84 -18.02
N PRO A 103 15.22 36.92 -17.43
CA PRO A 103 15.22 38.24 -18.06
C PRO A 103 15.98 38.28 -19.39
N LEU A 104 17.14 37.60 -19.48
CA LEU A 104 17.90 37.53 -20.72
C LEU A 104 17.10 36.83 -21.81
N PHE A 105 16.54 35.66 -21.51
CA PHE A 105 15.72 34.91 -22.47
C PHE A 105 14.52 35.73 -22.94
N LEU A 106 13.79 36.36 -22.02
CA LEU A 106 12.63 37.19 -22.39
C LEU A 106 13.03 38.37 -23.28
N SER A 107 14.18 39.00 -23.06
CA SER A 107 14.66 40.06 -23.94
C SER A 107 14.93 39.58 -25.37
N GLN A 108 15.56 38.41 -25.53
CA GLN A 108 15.79 37.80 -26.84
C GLN A 108 14.48 37.41 -27.53
N LEU A 109 13.50 36.98 -26.74
CA LEU A 109 12.17 36.62 -27.24
C LEU A 109 11.38 37.84 -27.70
N GLU A 110 11.44 38.96 -26.98
CA GLU A 110 10.80 40.22 -27.34
C GLU A 110 11.37 40.82 -28.64
N ASP A 111 12.65 40.59 -28.90
CA ASP A 111 13.30 40.97 -30.17
C ASP A 111 12.76 40.15 -31.36
N ASN A 112 12.22 38.95 -31.12
CA ASN A 112 11.53 38.16 -32.14
C ASN A 112 10.08 38.64 -32.34
N LYS A 113 9.93 39.67 -33.17
CA LYS A 113 8.62 40.25 -33.52
C LYS A 113 7.64 39.24 -34.13
N ALA A 114 8.12 38.25 -34.89
CA ALA A 114 7.25 37.25 -35.51
C ALA A 114 6.60 36.37 -34.44
N TYR A 115 7.37 35.94 -33.44
CA TYR A 115 6.87 35.15 -32.32
C TYR A 115 5.95 35.99 -31.40
N MET A 116 6.31 37.23 -31.11
CA MET A 116 5.47 38.12 -30.30
C MET A 116 4.10 38.40 -30.95
N ASN A 117 4.06 38.60 -32.27
CA ASN A 117 2.81 38.74 -33.01
C ASN A 117 1.98 37.45 -32.95
N TYR A 118 2.63 36.28 -33.09
CA TYR A 118 1.95 34.99 -32.98
C TYR A 118 1.27 34.81 -31.62
N LEU A 119 1.93 35.17 -30.52
CA LEU A 119 1.34 35.09 -29.18
C LEU A 119 0.08 35.94 -29.08
N VAL A 120 0.14 37.20 -29.53
CA VAL A 120 -1.01 38.12 -29.53
C VAL A 120 -2.15 37.59 -30.40
N ASP A 121 -1.87 37.16 -31.63
CA ASP A 121 -2.86 36.62 -32.56
C ASP A 121 -3.54 35.35 -32.03
N SER A 122 -2.79 34.55 -31.26
CA SER A 122 -3.28 33.32 -30.62
C SER A 122 -3.91 33.55 -29.24
N SER A 123 -4.03 34.80 -28.79
CA SER A 123 -4.51 35.18 -27.46
C SER A 123 -3.72 34.55 -26.30
N LEU A 124 -2.41 34.37 -26.49
CA LEU A 124 -1.45 33.87 -25.50
C LEU A 124 -0.62 35.02 -24.93
N THR A 125 -0.11 34.85 -23.71
CA THR A 125 0.77 35.85 -23.07
C THR A 125 2.16 35.31 -22.75
N VAL A 126 3.11 36.22 -22.55
CA VAL A 126 4.48 35.89 -22.13
C VAL A 126 4.48 35.26 -20.73
N GLU A 127 3.56 35.69 -19.84
CA GLU A 127 3.41 35.07 -18.52
C GLU A 127 2.95 33.61 -18.63
N GLU A 128 2.00 33.32 -19.53
CA GLU A 128 1.54 31.94 -19.77
C GLU A 128 2.65 31.06 -20.36
N LEU A 129 3.46 31.61 -21.27
CA LEU A 129 4.65 30.95 -21.80
C LEU A 129 5.66 30.61 -20.70
N THR A 130 5.98 31.59 -19.85
CA THR A 130 6.92 31.40 -18.75
C THR A 130 6.39 30.37 -17.74
N ALA A 131 5.10 30.39 -17.43
CA ALA A 131 4.46 29.39 -16.57
C ALA A 131 4.51 27.98 -17.19
N TYR A 132 4.29 27.88 -18.50
CA TYR A 132 4.44 26.65 -19.27
C TYR A 132 5.87 26.09 -19.18
N MET A 133 6.88 26.92 -19.45
CA MET A 133 8.29 26.53 -19.35
C MET A 133 8.68 26.10 -17.94
N LYS A 134 8.17 26.80 -16.90
CA LYS A 134 8.39 26.44 -15.49
C LYS A 134 7.78 25.07 -15.16
N SER A 135 6.61 24.78 -15.69
CA SER A 135 5.96 23.48 -15.49
C SER A 135 6.70 22.35 -16.21
N ILE A 136 7.06 22.54 -17.49
CA ILE A 136 7.78 21.53 -18.27
C ILE A 136 9.19 21.28 -17.71
N SER A 137 9.93 22.32 -17.30
CA SER A 137 11.26 22.16 -16.70
C SER A 137 11.22 21.36 -15.38
N ASN A 138 10.14 21.46 -14.62
CA ASN A 138 9.95 20.70 -13.38
C ASN A 138 9.28 19.32 -13.57
N LEU A 139 8.80 18.99 -14.78
CA LEU A 139 8.04 17.78 -15.05
C LEU A 139 8.77 16.51 -14.61
N SER A 140 10.07 16.40 -14.90
CA SER A 140 10.90 15.27 -14.49
C SER A 140 10.94 15.10 -12.97
N ASN A 141 11.00 16.20 -12.22
CA ASN A 141 10.97 16.17 -10.76
C ASN A 141 9.62 15.74 -10.22
N GLU A 142 8.51 16.19 -10.83
CA GLU A 142 7.16 15.78 -10.42
C GLU A 142 6.91 14.29 -10.64
N ILE A 143 7.28 13.77 -11.81
CA ILE A 143 7.17 12.34 -12.13
C ILE A 143 8.05 11.52 -11.18
N LEU A 144 9.26 12.00 -10.91
CA LEU A 144 10.19 11.34 -9.99
C LEU A 144 9.64 11.34 -8.55
N ASN A 145 9.06 12.45 -8.09
CA ASN A 145 8.40 12.54 -6.77
C ASN A 145 7.25 11.52 -6.64
N GLY A 146 6.39 11.43 -7.65
CA GLY A 146 5.32 10.42 -7.69
C GLY A 146 5.86 8.99 -7.69
N SER A 147 6.95 8.76 -8.41
CA SER A 147 7.63 7.46 -8.48
C SER A 147 8.26 7.05 -7.14
N PHE A 148 8.86 7.99 -6.41
CA PHE A 148 9.39 7.74 -5.07
C PHE A 148 8.28 7.32 -4.10
N TYR A 149 7.19 8.07 -4.08
CA TYR A 149 6.02 7.73 -3.26
C TYR A 149 5.49 6.33 -3.60
N PHE A 150 5.26 6.06 -4.88
CA PHE A 150 4.67 4.78 -5.30
C PHE A 150 5.60 3.58 -5.02
N SER A 151 6.91 3.75 -5.25
CA SER A 151 7.93 2.75 -4.91
C SER A 151 7.95 2.45 -3.41
N ALA A 152 7.86 3.49 -2.58
CA ALA A 152 7.84 3.33 -1.12
C ALA A 152 6.60 2.53 -0.69
N VAL A 153 5.42 2.85 -1.22
CA VAL A 153 4.19 2.09 -0.95
C VAL A 153 4.35 0.61 -1.31
N ILE A 154 4.90 0.29 -2.49
CA ILE A 154 5.13 -1.09 -2.92
C ILE A 154 6.05 -1.82 -1.93
N ILE A 155 7.18 -1.21 -1.55
CA ILE A 155 8.12 -1.82 -0.61
C ILE A 155 7.47 -2.04 0.76
N LEU A 156 6.72 -1.06 1.28
CA LEU A 156 6.00 -1.18 2.54
C LEU A 156 4.99 -2.32 2.50
N LEU A 157 4.24 -2.46 1.41
CA LEU A 157 3.31 -3.57 1.21
C LEU A 157 4.03 -4.93 1.15
N ILE A 158 5.19 -5.02 0.48
CA ILE A 158 5.98 -6.25 0.43
C ILE A 158 6.47 -6.64 1.83
N LEU A 159 7.04 -5.68 2.57
CA LEU A 159 7.50 -5.85 3.95
C LEU A 159 6.35 -6.29 4.88
N TYR A 160 5.16 -5.73 4.68
CA TYR A 160 3.97 -6.06 5.46
C TYR A 160 3.42 -7.46 5.12
N ILE A 161 3.10 -7.72 3.85
CA ILE A 161 2.38 -8.93 3.40
C ILE A 161 3.27 -10.17 3.49
N PHE A 162 4.48 -10.11 2.92
CA PHE A 162 5.33 -11.29 2.77
C PHE A 162 6.22 -11.52 3.99
N LEU A 163 6.68 -10.44 4.62
CA LEU A 163 7.72 -10.50 5.65
C LEU A 163 7.19 -10.26 7.07
N ARG A 164 5.92 -9.83 7.21
CA ARG A 164 5.22 -9.62 8.49
C ARG A 164 5.90 -8.57 9.39
N PHE A 165 6.42 -7.49 8.81
CA PHE A 165 7.12 -6.39 9.52
C PHE A 165 6.17 -5.36 10.17
N ARG A 166 4.94 -5.73 10.52
CA ARG A 166 3.89 -4.78 10.92
C ARG A 166 4.36 -3.82 12.02
N ILE A 167 4.86 -4.35 13.13
CA ILE A 167 5.26 -3.55 14.30
C ILE A 167 6.48 -2.68 13.97
N GLU A 168 7.44 -3.24 13.26
CA GLU A 168 8.67 -2.54 12.85
C GLU A 168 8.36 -1.36 11.92
N LEU A 169 7.41 -1.52 11.00
CA LEU A 169 6.95 -0.44 10.12
C LEU A 169 6.27 0.69 10.90
N TYR A 170 5.49 0.39 11.94
CA TYR A 170 4.88 1.43 12.78
C TYR A 170 5.92 2.21 13.60
N TRP A 171 6.96 1.56 14.11
CA TRP A 171 8.06 2.25 14.78
C TRP A 171 8.80 3.17 13.82
N LEU A 172 9.14 2.66 12.63
CA LEU A 172 9.82 3.44 11.60
C LEU A 172 8.97 4.64 11.15
N ALA A 173 7.66 4.44 10.98
CA ALA A 173 6.71 5.51 10.70
C ALA A 173 6.71 6.56 11.81
N GLY A 174 6.56 6.15 13.08
CA GLY A 174 6.55 7.06 14.22
C GLY A 174 7.81 7.93 14.30
N THR A 175 9.00 7.32 14.14
CA THR A 175 10.26 8.06 14.11
C THR A 175 10.32 9.04 12.93
N LEU A 176 9.94 8.60 11.73
CA LEU A 176 9.94 9.45 10.54
C LEU A 176 8.98 10.64 10.68
N TYR A 177 7.80 10.43 11.27
CA TYR A 177 6.83 11.50 11.51
C TYR A 177 7.35 12.52 12.52
N VAL A 178 7.90 12.06 13.64
CA VAL A 178 8.51 12.96 14.64
C VAL A 178 9.62 13.78 13.99
N PHE A 179 10.52 13.13 13.24
CA PHE A 179 11.59 13.80 12.51
C PHE A 179 11.05 14.85 11.54
N SER A 180 10.09 14.48 10.69
CA SER A 180 9.53 15.35 9.65
C SER A 180 8.78 16.55 10.24
N ILE A 181 8.04 16.35 11.34
CA ILE A 181 7.29 17.42 12.00
C ILE A 181 8.23 18.38 12.73
N LEU A 182 9.24 17.86 13.43
CA LEU A 182 10.27 18.70 14.08
C LEU A 182 11.04 19.53 13.05
N ASP A 183 11.38 18.93 11.90
CA ASP A 183 12.04 19.64 10.82
C ASP A 183 11.16 20.76 10.25
N GLY A 184 9.87 20.48 10.03
CA GLY A 184 8.90 21.49 9.63
C GLY A 184 8.76 22.64 10.64
N PHE A 185 8.62 22.33 11.94
CA PHE A 185 8.52 23.36 12.99
C PHE A 185 9.78 24.22 13.13
N THR A 186 10.94 23.67 12.76
CA THR A 186 12.22 24.38 12.84
C THR A 186 12.64 24.98 11.50
N SER A 187 11.77 24.96 10.48
CA SER A 187 12.07 25.46 9.13
C SER A 187 13.37 24.88 8.56
N GLY A 188 13.63 23.59 8.79
CA GLY A 188 14.82 22.90 8.28
C GLY A 188 16.06 22.95 9.19
N ILE A 189 16.04 23.70 10.30
CA ILE A 189 17.19 23.78 11.20
C ILE A 189 17.48 22.41 11.82
N PHE A 190 16.45 21.65 12.21
CA PHE A 190 16.64 20.34 12.83
C PHE A 190 17.33 19.34 11.90
N SER A 191 16.89 19.22 10.64
CA SER A 191 17.58 18.36 9.67
C SER A 191 19.00 18.87 9.40
N SER A 192 19.25 20.18 9.32
CA SER A 192 20.60 20.70 9.04
C SER A 192 21.69 20.20 10.01
N VAL A 193 21.34 19.90 11.26
CA VAL A 193 22.25 19.34 12.28
C VAL A 193 22.83 18.00 11.84
N PHE A 194 22.09 17.21 11.05
CA PHE A 194 22.50 15.88 10.59
C PHE A 194 23.42 15.91 9.37
N TYR A 195 23.59 17.07 8.71
CA TYR A 195 24.48 17.19 7.55
C TYR A 195 25.93 16.83 7.90
N ASN A 196 26.48 17.42 8.96
CA ASN A 196 27.88 17.20 9.35
C ASN A 196 28.16 15.74 9.78
N PRO A 197 27.33 15.10 10.63
CA PRO A 197 27.44 13.67 10.92
C PRO A 197 27.37 12.79 9.66
N MET A 198 26.44 13.07 8.74
CA MET A 198 26.25 12.28 7.53
C MET A 198 27.43 12.44 6.56
N ARG A 199 27.95 13.66 6.43
CA ARG A 199 29.18 13.96 5.68
C ARG A 199 30.38 13.22 6.27
N LEU A 200 30.51 13.16 7.60
CA LEU A 200 31.58 12.43 8.27
C LEU A 200 31.48 10.91 8.00
N ALA A 201 30.28 10.34 8.12
CA ALA A 201 30.03 8.93 7.84
C ALA A 201 30.33 8.57 6.37
N SER A 202 29.90 9.42 5.43
CA SER A 202 30.17 9.24 4.01
C SER A 202 31.67 9.32 3.70
N LYS A 203 32.38 10.26 4.34
CA LYS A 203 33.84 10.35 4.25
C LYS A 203 34.55 9.09 4.77
N MET A 204 34.05 8.48 5.85
CA MET A 204 34.57 7.18 6.33
C MET A 204 34.34 6.04 5.33
N MET A 205 33.33 6.15 4.47
CA MET A 205 33.06 5.22 3.36
C MET A 205 33.79 5.59 2.06
N GLY A 206 34.68 6.61 2.09
CA GLY A 206 35.47 7.03 0.94
C GLY A 206 34.71 7.87 -0.10
N GLN A 207 33.53 8.40 0.25
CA GLN A 207 32.67 9.14 -0.66
C GLN A 207 32.70 10.65 -0.34
N VAL A 208 32.66 11.49 -1.39
CA VAL A 208 32.49 12.94 -1.26
C VAL A 208 31.01 13.23 -1.17
N TYR A 209 30.57 13.71 0.00
CA TYR A 209 29.18 14.06 0.25
C TYR A 209 28.97 15.56 0.16
N THR A 210 28.18 16.01 -0.82
CA THR A 210 27.87 17.43 -1.04
C THR A 210 26.58 17.85 -0.34
N LEU A 211 26.41 19.16 -0.19
CA LEU A 211 25.18 19.73 0.36
C LEU A 211 23.97 19.48 -0.55
N ASP A 212 24.15 19.50 -1.86
CA ASP A 212 23.08 19.24 -2.83
C ASP A 212 22.57 17.80 -2.73
N GLN A 213 23.48 16.84 -2.55
CA GLN A 213 23.12 15.45 -2.28
C GLN A 213 22.31 15.34 -0.98
N TYR A 214 22.74 16.04 0.08
CA TYR A 214 22.00 16.06 1.34
C TYR A 214 20.58 16.62 1.19
N ASN A 215 20.45 17.77 0.52
CA ASN A 215 19.17 18.42 0.26
C ASN A 215 18.24 17.52 -0.57
N MET A 216 18.80 16.77 -1.52
CA MET A 216 18.05 15.76 -2.28
C MET A 216 17.48 14.67 -1.37
N TYR A 217 18.27 14.11 -0.44
CA TYR A 217 17.77 13.10 0.51
C TYR A 217 16.69 13.64 1.45
N ILE A 218 16.87 14.84 2.00
CA ILE A 218 15.86 15.49 2.84
C ILE A 218 14.58 15.75 2.03
N GLY A 219 14.72 16.16 0.77
CA GLY A 219 13.61 16.36 -0.16
C GLY A 219 12.76 15.10 -0.42
N PHE A 220 13.28 13.90 -0.17
CA PHE A 220 12.54 12.63 -0.31
C PHE A 220 11.79 12.20 0.95
N LEU A 221 12.20 12.64 2.14
CA LEU A 221 11.55 12.26 3.39
C LEU A 221 10.03 12.51 3.38
N PRO A 222 9.51 13.63 2.85
CA PRO A 222 8.07 13.84 2.75
C PRO A 222 7.36 12.75 1.96
N LYS A 223 7.93 12.26 0.85
CA LYS A 223 7.31 11.23 -0.01
C LYS A 223 7.25 9.88 0.70
N ILE A 224 8.31 9.53 1.44
CA ILE A 224 8.34 8.32 2.28
C ILE A 224 7.33 8.44 3.43
N LYS A 225 7.22 9.62 4.05
CA LYS A 225 6.25 9.91 5.12
C LYS A 225 4.81 9.71 4.63
N GLU A 226 4.46 10.27 3.46
CA GLU A 226 3.14 10.06 2.86
C GLU A 226 2.90 8.59 2.49
N ALA A 227 3.92 7.86 2.03
CA ALA A 227 3.79 6.42 1.77
C ALA A 227 3.48 5.61 3.05
N PHE A 228 4.07 5.98 4.19
CA PHE A 228 3.70 5.40 5.49
C PHE A 228 2.26 5.72 5.89
N LEU A 229 1.77 6.93 5.63
CA LEU A 229 0.36 7.26 5.87
C LEU A 229 -0.57 6.34 5.10
N THR A 230 -0.32 6.20 3.79
CA THR A 230 -1.07 5.33 2.91
C THR A 230 -1.03 3.87 3.39
N PHE A 231 0.14 3.39 3.79
CA PHE A 231 0.28 2.07 4.40
C PHE A 231 -0.57 1.91 5.66
N ILE A 232 -0.53 2.86 6.58
CA ILE A 232 -1.29 2.84 7.84
C ILE A 232 -2.80 2.80 7.55
N ILE A 233 -3.28 3.56 6.57
CA ILE A 233 -4.68 3.55 6.14
C ILE A 233 -5.05 2.14 5.64
N PHE A 234 -4.26 1.54 4.75
CA PHE A 234 -4.53 0.20 4.24
C PHE A 234 -4.48 -0.88 5.33
N ASP A 235 -3.51 -0.83 6.25
CA ASP A 235 -3.43 -1.78 7.36
C ASP A 235 -4.65 -1.64 8.30
N THR A 236 -5.08 -0.41 8.57
CA THR A 236 -6.26 -0.13 9.41
C THR A 236 -7.53 -0.69 8.78
N ILE A 237 -7.74 -0.44 7.48
CA ILE A 237 -8.87 -1.01 6.74
C ILE A 237 -8.80 -2.54 6.79
N GLY A 238 -7.62 -3.11 6.53
CA GLY A 238 -7.40 -4.56 6.57
C GLY A 238 -7.72 -5.18 7.94
N GLN A 239 -7.36 -4.51 9.03
CA GLN A 239 -7.69 -4.90 10.39
C GLN A 239 -9.20 -4.89 10.65
N ILE A 240 -9.88 -3.81 10.29
CA ILE A 240 -11.35 -3.71 10.46
C ILE A 240 -12.05 -4.86 9.71
N TYR A 241 -11.61 -5.19 8.50
CA TYR A 241 -12.15 -6.33 7.76
C TYR A 241 -11.87 -7.67 8.45
N ARG A 242 -10.64 -7.86 8.97
CA ARG A 242 -10.26 -9.07 9.70
C ARG A 242 -11.09 -9.23 10.98
N GLU A 243 -11.22 -8.19 11.78
CA GLU A 243 -12.00 -8.19 13.02
C GLU A 243 -13.48 -8.49 12.74
N LYS A 244 -14.08 -7.85 11.73
CA LYS A 244 -15.46 -8.15 11.31
C LYS A 244 -15.62 -9.61 10.90
N TRP A 245 -14.65 -10.16 10.17
CA TRP A 245 -14.68 -11.55 9.75
C TRP A 245 -14.54 -12.51 10.94
N GLU A 246 -13.62 -12.22 11.87
CA GLU A 246 -13.42 -13.01 13.08
C GLU A 246 -14.64 -12.97 14.01
N LYS A 247 -15.27 -11.79 14.16
CA LYS A 247 -16.50 -11.61 14.93
C LYS A 247 -17.65 -12.45 14.36
N ARG A 248 -17.93 -12.33 13.05
CA ARG A 248 -18.97 -13.16 12.39
C ARG A 248 -18.72 -14.65 12.54
N ARG A 249 -17.45 -15.06 12.48
CA ARG A 249 -17.06 -16.46 12.69
C ARG A 249 -17.35 -16.89 14.13
N SER A 250 -16.93 -16.10 15.12
CA SER A 250 -17.19 -16.37 16.54
C SER A 250 -18.69 -16.43 16.85
N GLU A 251 -19.48 -15.48 16.33
CA GLU A 251 -20.95 -15.47 16.47
C GLU A 251 -21.58 -16.76 15.93
N ARG A 252 -21.21 -17.18 14.71
CA ARG A 252 -21.75 -18.41 14.11
C ARG A 252 -21.34 -19.68 14.86
N LEU A 253 -20.10 -19.76 15.36
CA LEU A 253 -19.67 -20.89 16.19
C LEU A 253 -20.42 -20.93 17.52
N THR A 254 -20.71 -19.76 18.10
CA THR A 254 -21.46 -19.62 19.34
C THR A 254 -22.92 -20.03 19.15
N GLU A 255 -23.55 -19.61 18.06
CA GLU A 255 -24.90 -20.05 17.68
C GLU A 255 -24.96 -21.58 17.54
N ILE A 256 -24.02 -22.19 16.79
CA ILE A 256 -23.94 -23.65 16.64
C ILE A 256 -23.80 -24.34 18.01
N TYR A 257 -22.92 -23.83 18.89
CA TYR A 257 -22.71 -24.42 20.20
C TYR A 257 -23.98 -24.40 21.08
N TYR A 258 -24.71 -23.29 21.10
CA TYR A 258 -25.97 -23.23 21.84
C TYR A 258 -27.08 -24.07 21.19
N SER A 259 -27.14 -24.13 19.86
CA SER A 259 -28.06 -25.02 19.14
C SER A 259 -27.82 -26.50 19.47
N LEU A 260 -26.55 -26.93 19.60
CA LEU A 260 -26.21 -28.29 20.03
C LEU A 260 -26.85 -28.62 21.39
N GLY A 261 -26.69 -27.73 22.39
CA GLY A 261 -27.27 -27.92 23.71
C GLY A 261 -28.80 -27.94 23.72
N LEU A 262 -29.44 -27.06 22.94
CA LEU A 262 -30.91 -27.02 22.81
C LEU A 262 -31.45 -28.30 22.17
N VAL A 263 -30.87 -28.73 21.06
CA VAL A 263 -31.29 -29.95 20.36
C VAL A 263 -31.04 -31.18 21.24
N LEU A 264 -29.90 -31.26 21.93
CA LEU A 264 -29.62 -32.36 22.85
C LEU A 264 -30.70 -32.46 23.95
N ASN A 265 -31.09 -31.34 24.56
CA ASN A 265 -32.15 -31.32 25.56
C ASN A 265 -33.52 -31.73 24.98
N MET A 266 -33.85 -31.28 23.76
CA MET A 266 -35.06 -31.70 23.06
C MET A 266 -35.06 -33.21 22.79
N MET A 267 -33.94 -33.79 22.33
CA MET A 267 -33.84 -35.23 22.07
C MET A 267 -33.98 -36.04 23.36
N ARG A 268 -33.36 -35.60 24.47
CA ARG A 268 -33.54 -36.22 25.80
C ARG A 268 -34.98 -36.15 26.30
N ALA A 269 -35.66 -35.02 26.08
CA ALA A 269 -37.07 -34.86 26.42
C ALA A 269 -37.97 -35.78 25.58
N LEU A 270 -37.72 -35.87 24.27
CA LEU A 270 -38.41 -36.78 23.36
C LEU A 270 -38.24 -38.25 23.77
N LYS A 271 -37.02 -38.67 24.10
CA LYS A 271 -36.74 -40.02 24.63
C LYS A 271 -37.51 -40.28 25.92
N THR A 272 -37.58 -39.30 26.81
CA THR A 272 -38.26 -39.44 28.10
C THR A 272 -39.78 -39.50 27.97
N ALA A 273 -40.37 -38.67 27.11
CA ALA A 273 -41.81 -38.66 26.85
C ALA A 273 -42.30 -39.95 26.17
N ASN A 274 -41.41 -40.61 25.41
CA ASN A 274 -41.74 -41.79 24.60
C ASN A 274 -41.02 -43.05 25.07
N ARG A 275 -40.82 -43.21 26.39
CA ARG A 275 -40.13 -44.40 26.97
C ARG A 275 -40.68 -45.75 26.50
N ASN A 276 -41.96 -45.80 26.12
CA ASN A 276 -42.63 -47.01 25.63
C ASN A 276 -42.51 -47.22 24.11
N PHE A 277 -41.95 -46.26 23.37
CA PHE A 277 -41.76 -46.30 21.91
C PHE A 277 -40.29 -46.02 21.57
N PRO A 278 -39.40 -47.02 21.66
CA PRO A 278 -37.96 -46.82 21.53
C PRO A 278 -37.49 -46.51 20.10
N PHE A 279 -38.37 -46.61 19.10
CA PHE A 279 -38.01 -46.51 17.68
C PHE A 279 -38.35 -45.16 17.04
N ILE A 280 -38.31 -44.07 17.81
CA ILE A 280 -38.48 -42.73 17.23
C ILE A 280 -37.27 -42.41 16.36
N LYS A 281 -37.58 -42.02 15.12
CA LYS A 281 -36.59 -41.71 14.09
C LYS A 281 -36.56 -40.22 13.81
N ILE A 282 -35.36 -39.67 13.73
CA ILE A 282 -35.07 -38.29 13.37
C ILE A 282 -34.67 -38.25 11.90
N SER A 283 -35.43 -37.51 11.10
CA SER A 283 -35.15 -37.32 9.67
C SER A 283 -34.22 -36.14 9.39
N LYS A 284 -34.17 -35.15 10.27
CA LYS A 284 -33.34 -33.95 10.10
C LYS A 284 -32.96 -33.33 11.43
N VAL A 285 -31.70 -32.94 11.55
CA VAL A 285 -31.18 -32.12 12.65
C VAL A 285 -30.85 -30.74 12.10
N ASN A 286 -31.45 -29.69 12.67
CA ASN A 286 -31.26 -28.31 12.21
C ASN A 286 -30.08 -27.64 12.92
N ILE A 287 -28.87 -28.11 12.64
CA ILE A 287 -27.61 -27.56 13.14
C ILE A 287 -26.64 -27.46 11.97
N ASP A 288 -25.91 -26.35 11.87
CA ASP A 288 -24.94 -26.11 10.79
C ASP A 288 -23.62 -26.87 11.02
N LEU A 289 -23.71 -28.19 10.95
CA LEU A 289 -22.59 -29.11 11.12
C LEU A 289 -21.54 -28.98 10.01
N HIS A 290 -21.93 -28.57 8.80
CA HIS A 290 -20.99 -28.30 7.71
C HIS A 290 -20.04 -27.15 8.04
N TYR A 291 -20.55 -26.07 8.65
CA TYR A 291 -19.71 -24.96 9.09
C TYR A 291 -18.72 -25.41 10.18
N LEU A 292 -19.19 -26.20 11.15
CA LEU A 292 -18.35 -26.74 12.22
C LEU A 292 -17.23 -27.62 11.67
N CYS A 293 -17.55 -28.52 10.74
CA CYS A 293 -16.60 -29.39 10.05
C CYS A 293 -15.53 -28.57 9.28
N LYS A 294 -15.94 -27.50 8.58
CA LYS A 294 -15.01 -26.61 7.88
C LYS A 294 -14.10 -25.84 8.83
N TYR A 295 -14.62 -25.40 9.98
CA TYR A 295 -13.83 -24.74 11.01
C TYR A 295 -12.79 -25.68 11.63
N ALA A 296 -13.22 -26.87 12.03
CA ALA A 296 -12.36 -27.91 12.57
C ALA A 296 -11.23 -28.30 11.59
N SER A 297 -11.56 -28.42 10.30
CA SER A 297 -10.59 -28.72 9.23
C SER A 297 -9.48 -27.68 9.07
N LYS A 298 -9.71 -26.43 9.47
CA LYS A 298 -8.70 -25.35 9.45
C LYS A 298 -7.80 -25.36 10.67
N ASN A 299 -8.24 -25.96 11.78
CA ASN A 299 -7.54 -25.98 13.06
C ASN A 299 -6.92 -27.35 13.38
N ARG A 300 -6.28 -27.99 12.37
CA ARG A 300 -5.76 -29.37 12.47
C ARG A 300 -4.71 -29.62 13.56
N LYS A 301 -4.19 -28.58 14.19
CA LYS A 301 -3.23 -28.73 15.29
C LYS A 301 -3.92 -29.04 16.62
N ASP A 302 -5.19 -28.71 16.74
CA ASP A 302 -6.02 -29.03 17.89
C ASP A 302 -6.56 -30.47 17.74
N LEU A 303 -6.29 -31.32 18.72
CA LEU A 303 -6.66 -32.73 18.71
C LEU A 303 -8.17 -32.92 18.87
N ALA A 304 -8.79 -32.16 19.78
CA ALA A 304 -10.23 -32.24 20.01
C ALA A 304 -11.01 -31.78 18.77
N LEU A 305 -10.53 -30.72 18.07
CA LEU A 305 -11.15 -30.31 16.81
C LEU A 305 -10.96 -31.33 15.68
N LYS A 306 -9.92 -32.17 15.70
CA LYS A 306 -9.83 -33.29 14.74
C LYS A 306 -10.93 -34.32 15.00
N GLU A 307 -11.16 -34.67 16.27
CA GLU A 307 -12.21 -35.62 16.64
C GLU A 307 -13.60 -35.06 16.31
N VAL A 308 -13.87 -33.78 16.64
CA VAL A 308 -15.08 -33.06 16.21
C VAL A 308 -15.32 -33.21 14.70
N ARG A 309 -14.27 -33.05 13.88
CA ARG A 309 -14.39 -33.18 12.42
C ARG A 309 -14.79 -34.60 12.01
N GLU A 310 -14.10 -35.62 12.52
CA GLU A 310 -14.36 -37.01 12.14
C GLU A 310 -15.77 -37.43 12.57
N LEU A 311 -16.16 -37.10 13.81
CA LEU A 311 -17.53 -37.32 14.32
C LEU A 311 -18.57 -36.65 13.43
N THR A 312 -18.34 -35.37 13.08
CA THR A 312 -19.29 -34.62 12.25
C THR A 312 -19.40 -35.21 10.84
N LEU A 313 -18.30 -35.69 10.25
CA LEU A 313 -18.31 -36.29 8.92
C LEU A 313 -19.03 -37.64 8.88
N ILE A 314 -18.82 -38.48 9.91
CA ILE A 314 -19.52 -39.76 10.04
C ILE A 314 -21.02 -39.51 10.15
N PHE A 315 -21.42 -38.62 11.06
CA PHE A 315 -22.83 -38.32 11.30
C PHE A 315 -23.54 -37.71 10.08
N LEU A 316 -22.87 -36.81 9.34
CA LEU A 316 -23.43 -36.23 8.11
C LEU A 316 -23.71 -37.30 7.04
N ARG A 317 -22.83 -38.31 6.91
CA ARG A 317 -23.05 -39.43 5.97
C ARG A 317 -24.21 -40.32 6.41
N GLU A 318 -24.34 -40.56 7.71
CA GLU A 318 -25.41 -41.40 8.25
C GLU A 318 -26.79 -40.76 8.04
N ILE A 319 -26.93 -39.45 8.28
CA ILE A 319 -28.17 -38.68 8.01
C ILE A 319 -28.58 -38.72 6.54
N GLU A 320 -27.62 -38.60 5.61
CA GLU A 320 -27.91 -38.65 4.18
C GLU A 320 -28.40 -40.03 3.73
N SER A 321 -27.94 -41.08 4.41
CA SER A 321 -28.24 -42.47 4.05
C SER A 321 -29.52 -43.03 4.67
N SER A 322 -29.96 -42.52 5.84
CA SER A 322 -31.12 -43.06 6.57
C SER A 322 -31.62 -42.13 7.68
N SER A 323 -32.82 -42.41 8.19
CA SER A 323 -33.36 -41.77 9.40
C SER A 323 -32.68 -42.34 10.66
N LEU A 324 -32.17 -41.48 11.54
CA LEU A 324 -31.43 -41.87 12.74
C LEU A 324 -32.33 -42.16 13.94
N LEU A 325 -31.95 -43.06 14.85
CA LEU A 325 -32.65 -43.18 16.12
C LEU A 325 -32.33 -41.99 17.02
N VAL A 326 -33.29 -41.59 17.85
CA VAL A 326 -33.10 -40.51 18.84
C VAL A 326 -31.88 -40.79 19.74
N GLU A 327 -31.61 -42.05 20.07
CA GLU A 327 -30.46 -42.43 20.89
C GLU A 327 -29.12 -42.10 20.22
N ASP A 328 -28.98 -42.45 18.94
CA ASP A 328 -27.75 -42.23 18.18
C ASP A 328 -27.46 -40.73 18.06
N VAL A 329 -28.50 -39.92 17.86
CA VAL A 329 -28.40 -38.46 17.83
C VAL A 329 -27.97 -37.90 19.19
N ILE A 330 -28.49 -38.43 20.31
CA ILE A 330 -28.07 -38.01 21.66
C ILE A 330 -26.58 -38.33 21.88
N ILE A 331 -26.15 -39.56 21.60
CA ILE A 331 -24.76 -39.99 21.77
C ILE A 331 -23.82 -39.13 20.93
N PHE A 332 -24.18 -38.87 19.67
CA PHE A 332 -23.41 -37.99 18.80
C PHE A 332 -23.28 -36.58 19.37
N LEU A 333 -24.40 -35.96 19.76
CA LEU A 333 -24.41 -34.58 20.27
C LEU A 333 -23.64 -34.44 21.60
N GLU A 334 -23.74 -35.43 22.49
CA GLU A 334 -22.98 -35.47 23.75
C GLU A 334 -21.49 -35.57 23.49
N LYS A 335 -21.08 -36.51 22.64
CA LYS A 335 -19.66 -36.68 22.28
C LYS A 335 -19.13 -35.42 21.60
N LEU A 336 -19.89 -34.84 20.67
CA LEU A 336 -19.52 -33.61 19.97
C LEU A 336 -19.36 -32.43 20.95
N GLN A 337 -20.26 -32.28 21.93
CA GLN A 337 -20.18 -31.21 22.92
C GLN A 337 -18.99 -31.37 23.86
N THR A 338 -18.67 -32.60 24.27
CA THR A 338 -17.49 -32.91 25.08
C THR A 338 -16.21 -32.50 24.36
N GLU A 339 -16.02 -32.95 23.12
CA GLU A 339 -14.82 -32.62 22.33
C GLU A 339 -14.71 -31.11 22.06
N LEU A 340 -15.83 -30.42 21.82
CA LEU A 340 -15.81 -28.96 21.67
C LEU A 340 -15.37 -28.23 22.94
N ASN A 341 -15.73 -28.74 24.12
CA ASN A 341 -15.32 -28.19 25.41
C ASN A 341 -13.86 -28.51 25.76
N GLU A 342 -13.29 -29.58 25.21
CA GLU A 342 -11.87 -29.91 25.37
C GLU A 342 -10.95 -29.04 24.49
N SER A 343 -11.49 -28.42 23.44
CA SER A 343 -10.72 -27.52 22.57
C SER A 343 -10.53 -26.12 23.19
N ASP A 344 -9.31 -25.81 23.63
CA ASP A 344 -8.92 -24.45 24.05
C ASP A 344 -9.13 -23.42 22.93
N ASN A 345 -8.87 -23.81 21.67
CA ASN A 345 -9.06 -22.95 20.52
C ASN A 345 -10.56 -22.60 20.33
N PHE A 346 -11.44 -23.59 20.41
CA PHE A 346 -12.88 -23.36 20.33
C PHE A 346 -13.39 -22.51 21.50
N ARG A 347 -12.98 -22.83 22.73
CA ARG A 347 -13.35 -22.07 23.94
C ARG A 347 -12.91 -20.62 23.88
N SER A 348 -11.69 -20.34 23.41
CA SER A 348 -11.20 -18.96 23.26
C SER A 348 -12.06 -18.15 22.27
N ASN A 349 -12.56 -18.78 21.20
CA ASN A 349 -13.46 -18.13 20.25
C ASN A 349 -14.89 -17.96 20.81
N LEU A 350 -15.34 -18.81 21.74
CA LEU A 350 -16.62 -18.65 22.45
C LEU A 350 -16.56 -17.51 23.49
N MET A 351 -15.46 -17.39 24.23
CA MET A 351 -15.30 -16.36 25.26
C MET A 351 -15.17 -14.93 24.72
N TYR A 352 -14.76 -14.77 23.46
CA TYR A 352 -14.61 -13.46 22.80
C TYR A 352 -15.91 -12.63 22.77
N LEU A 353 -17.08 -13.27 22.93
CA LEU A 353 -18.39 -12.62 23.04
C LEU A 353 -18.88 -12.41 24.49
N GLY A 354 -18.34 -13.18 25.45
CA GLY A 354 -18.70 -13.08 26.87
C GLY A 354 -18.06 -11.88 27.58
N SER A 355 -16.93 -11.38 27.06
CA SER A 355 -16.19 -10.22 27.60
C SER A 355 -16.58 -8.87 26.98
N SER A 356 -17.57 -8.84 26.08
CA SER A 356 -18.04 -7.64 25.38
C SER A 356 -19.42 -7.15 25.90
N LYS A 357 -19.86 -7.60 27.06
CA LYS A 357 -21.10 -7.12 27.71
C LYS A 357 -20.80 -6.26 28.91
#